data_AF-M1BS00-F1
#
_entry.id   AF-M1BS00-F1
#
_cell.length_a   1.000
_cell.length_b   1.000
_cell.length_c   1.000
_cell.angle_alpha   90.00
_cell.angle_beta   90.00
_cell.angle_gamma   90.00
#
_symmetry.space_group_name_H-M   'P 1'
#
loop_
_entity.id
_entity.type
_entity.pdbx_description
1 polymer ?
#
loop_
_entity_poly.entity_id
_entity_poly.type
_entity_poly.pdbx_seq_one_letter_code
_entity_poly.pdbx_strand_id
1 'polypeptide(L)'
;MKDVELDPDYVKKREQLKEVVASIVRPKIVQGKFLNGKEFVSFLEQILDALNQGEIPSTGSLVEVFNKGILERCLKLYTEQMAKVVLPMQGESLQKAHEEQRDTTMEVFDEQHFGRRHARKSVDQLEEEIEKVYKNIKLANEYQSSMLCEALYTRCEDKMDELQALRLPSMAKFNTGFLQCNQSFERECVGPSKSNYEQRMIKMLGKSKSLFIKEYNQRLFNWLVVFSLVMVVLGRFVIKFFLVEIGAWILFIFLETYTRMFWSAESLYYNPVWHNFLATWETLVYNPILDLDRWAIPICVIAAIFVFYWRCYGRMQHGPRWSLPVYSNRKDQRRSE
;
A
#
# COMPACT_ATOMS: atom_id res chain seq x y z
N MET A 1 30.69 -85.89 4.89
CA MET A 1 31.97 -86.19 4.24
C MET A 1 33.09 -85.77 5.15
N LYS A 2 34.05 -86.65 5.37
CA LYS A 2 35.28 -86.30 6.09
C LYS A 2 36.27 -85.70 5.09
N ASP A 3 37.16 -84.81 5.53
CA ASP A 3 38.14 -84.16 4.64
C ASP A 3 39.08 -85.15 3.93
N VAL A 4 39.19 -86.38 4.46
CA VAL A 4 39.95 -87.50 3.87
C VAL A 4 39.26 -88.08 2.61
N GLU A 5 37.97 -87.82 2.43
CA GLU A 5 37.15 -88.27 1.30
C GLU A 5 37.10 -87.22 0.17
N LEU A 6 37.74 -86.06 0.36
CA LEU A 6 37.78 -84.95 -0.58
C LEU A 6 39.11 -84.89 -1.33
N ASP A 7 39.08 -84.34 -2.54
CA ASP A 7 40.29 -84.04 -3.30
C ASP A 7 41.21 -83.11 -2.47
N PRO A 8 42.49 -83.48 -2.25
CA PRO A 8 43.43 -82.65 -1.50
C PRO A 8 43.57 -81.23 -2.04
N ASP A 9 43.47 -81.04 -3.36
CA ASP A 9 43.53 -79.71 -3.99
C ASP A 9 42.27 -78.89 -3.69
N TYR A 10 41.11 -79.54 -3.56
CA TYR A 10 39.88 -78.87 -3.12
C TYR A 10 39.99 -78.42 -1.67
N VAL A 11 40.49 -79.29 -0.77
CA VAL A 11 40.68 -78.94 0.65
C VAL A 11 41.64 -77.77 0.78
N LYS A 12 42.75 -77.78 0.04
CA LYS A 12 43.72 -76.68 0.01
C LYS A 12 43.10 -75.36 -0.45
N LYS A 13 42.33 -75.38 -1.54
CA LYS A 13 41.63 -74.18 -2.06
C LYS A 13 40.56 -73.66 -1.10
N ARG A 14 39.84 -74.55 -0.41
CA ARG A 14 38.86 -74.20 0.62
C ARG A 14 39.51 -73.48 1.79
N GLU A 15 40.65 -73.98 2.28
CA GLU A 15 41.38 -73.32 3.38
C GLU A 15 41.93 -71.97 2.95
N GLN A 16 42.49 -71.87 1.73
CA GLN A 16 42.90 -70.58 1.16
C GLN A 16 41.73 -69.57 1.06
N LEU A 17 40.54 -70.02 0.67
CA LEU A 17 39.36 -69.17 0.62
C LEU A 17 38.95 -68.67 2.01
N LYS A 18 39.05 -69.50 3.06
CA LYS A 18 38.78 -69.06 4.44
C LYS A 18 39.74 -67.96 4.88
N GLU A 19 41.03 -68.09 4.58
CA GLU A 19 42.03 -67.07 4.88
C GLU A 19 41.73 -65.75 4.15
N VAL A 20 41.37 -65.84 2.86
CA VAL A 20 40.97 -64.68 2.06
C VAL A 20 39.73 -64.00 2.65
N VAL A 21 38.68 -64.76 2.96
CA VAL A 21 37.46 -64.20 3.56
C VAL A 21 37.78 -63.55 4.91
N ALA A 22 38.54 -64.22 5.78
CA ALA A 22 38.93 -63.66 7.08
C ALA A 22 39.70 -62.34 6.96
N SER A 23 40.53 -62.19 5.90
CA SER A 23 41.30 -60.97 5.65
C SER A 23 40.45 -59.79 5.11
N ILE A 24 39.30 -60.07 4.49
CA ILE A 24 38.46 -59.07 3.80
C ILE A 24 37.24 -58.66 4.64
N VAL A 25 36.78 -59.51 5.56
CA VAL A 25 35.58 -59.25 6.36
C VAL A 25 35.73 -57.98 7.20
N ARG A 26 34.74 -57.08 7.06
CA ARG A 26 34.60 -55.87 7.87
C ARG A 26 33.19 -55.81 8.46
N PRO A 27 33.01 -55.24 9.67
CA PRO A 27 31.69 -55.07 10.26
C PRO A 27 30.75 -54.29 9.33
N LYS A 28 29.50 -54.75 9.21
CA LYS A 28 28.48 -54.06 8.40
C LYS A 28 27.97 -52.84 9.17
N ILE A 29 28.03 -51.67 8.55
CA ILE A 29 27.53 -50.41 9.12
C ILE A 29 26.24 -50.03 8.39
N VAL A 30 25.19 -49.76 9.15
CA VAL A 30 23.88 -49.31 8.65
C VAL A 30 23.46 -48.13 9.52
N GLN A 31 23.13 -46.98 8.91
CA GLN A 31 22.77 -45.73 9.62
C GLN A 31 23.82 -45.27 10.65
N GLY A 32 25.12 -45.41 10.33
CA GLY A 32 26.22 -45.01 11.22
C GLY A 32 26.45 -45.91 12.43
N LYS A 33 25.70 -47.02 12.57
CA LYS A 33 25.85 -48.00 13.66
C LYS A 33 26.30 -49.36 13.13
N PHE A 34 27.07 -50.08 13.94
CA PHE A 34 27.49 -51.45 13.64
C PHE A 34 26.32 -52.41 13.81
N LEU A 35 25.96 -53.10 12.73
CA LEU A 35 24.84 -54.03 12.70
C LEU A 35 25.12 -55.24 13.59
N ASN A 36 24.51 -55.28 14.77
CA ASN A 36 24.59 -56.43 15.67
C ASN A 36 23.51 -57.48 15.35
N GLY A 37 23.56 -58.66 15.98
CA GLY A 37 22.61 -59.74 15.71
C GLY A 37 21.14 -59.38 15.94
N LYS A 38 20.84 -58.53 16.94
CA LYS A 38 19.48 -58.08 17.23
C LYS A 38 18.98 -57.08 16.19
N GLU A 39 19.84 -56.13 15.82
CA GLU A 39 19.57 -55.15 14.76
C GLU A 39 19.38 -55.84 13.40
N PHE A 40 20.20 -56.86 13.12
CA PHE A 40 20.06 -57.67 11.92
C PHE A 40 18.71 -58.40 11.87
N VAL A 41 18.27 -59.00 12.97
CA VAL A 41 16.94 -59.67 13.03
C VAL A 41 15.82 -58.66 12.82
N SER A 42 15.84 -57.52 13.51
CA SER A 42 14.82 -56.47 13.32
C SER A 42 14.81 -55.90 11.90
N PHE A 43 15.98 -55.80 11.27
CA PHE A 43 16.12 -55.36 9.89
C PHE A 43 15.57 -56.41 8.92
N LEU A 44 15.80 -57.70 9.20
CA LEU A 44 15.31 -58.80 8.38
C LEU A 44 13.79 -58.94 8.49
N GLU A 45 13.21 -58.73 9.68
CA GLU A 45 11.75 -58.67 9.90
C GLU A 45 11.11 -57.54 9.08
N GLN A 46 11.69 -56.34 9.08
CA GLN A 46 11.21 -55.23 8.26
C GLN A 46 11.24 -55.54 6.76
N ILE A 47 12.29 -56.21 6.28
CA ILE A 47 12.39 -56.67 4.88
C ILE A 47 11.29 -57.70 4.58
N LEU A 48 11.05 -58.62 5.51
CA LEU A 48 10.12 -59.73 5.34
C LEU A 48 8.66 -59.24 5.38
N ASP A 49 8.35 -58.27 6.23
CA ASP A 49 7.06 -57.58 6.27
C ASP A 49 6.81 -56.80 4.97
N ALA A 50 7.82 -56.09 4.45
CA ALA A 50 7.72 -55.40 3.17
C ALA A 50 7.53 -56.37 1.99
N LEU A 51 8.20 -57.53 2.01
CA LEU A 51 8.04 -58.59 1.01
C LEU A 51 6.66 -59.24 1.06
N ASN A 52 6.14 -59.50 2.27
CA ASN A 52 4.84 -60.14 2.48
C ASN A 52 3.67 -59.24 2.09
N GLN A 53 3.85 -57.91 2.05
CA GLN A 53 2.84 -56.97 1.55
C GLN A 53 2.71 -56.95 0.02
N GLY A 54 3.47 -57.78 -0.72
CA GLY A 54 3.14 -58.14 -2.10
C GLY A 54 3.86 -57.36 -3.21
N GLU A 55 4.82 -56.50 -2.87
CA GLU A 55 5.76 -55.97 -3.85
C GLU A 55 7.12 -56.63 -3.60
N ILE A 56 7.53 -57.61 -4.44
CA ILE A 56 8.95 -57.96 -4.49
C ILE A 56 9.62 -56.85 -5.27
N PRO A 57 10.31 -55.91 -4.62
CA PRO A 57 10.89 -54.79 -5.32
C PRO A 57 12.09 -55.37 -6.06
N SER A 58 12.23 -55.07 -7.35
CA SER A 58 13.58 -55.09 -7.93
C SER A 58 14.48 -54.22 -7.05
N THR A 59 15.79 -54.46 -7.03
CA THR A 59 16.73 -53.68 -6.18
C THR A 59 16.58 -52.16 -6.33
N GLY A 60 16.02 -51.68 -7.46
CA GLY A 60 15.62 -50.28 -7.66
C GLY A 60 14.38 -49.84 -6.87
N SER A 61 13.33 -50.65 -6.77
CA SER A 61 12.09 -50.29 -6.05
C SER A 61 12.28 -50.27 -4.52
N LEU A 62 13.16 -51.13 -3.98
CA LEU A 62 13.52 -51.12 -2.56
C LEU A 62 14.20 -49.80 -2.14
N VAL A 63 15.08 -49.29 -3.01
CA VAL A 63 15.74 -47.98 -2.82
C VAL A 63 14.72 -46.83 -2.88
N GLU A 64 13.73 -46.90 -3.77
CA GLU A 64 12.68 -45.88 -3.87
C GLU A 64 11.81 -45.82 -2.60
N VAL A 65 11.43 -46.96 -2.02
CA VAL A 65 10.65 -47.00 -0.77
C VAL A 65 11.43 -46.39 0.40
N PHE A 66 12.72 -46.69 0.53
CA PHE A 66 13.56 -46.09 1.59
C PHE A 66 13.78 -44.59 1.37
N ASN A 67 14.05 -44.18 0.12
CA ASN A 67 14.27 -42.78 -0.19
C ASN A 67 12.99 -41.94 -0.06
N LYS A 68 11.80 -42.53 -0.22
CA LYS A 68 10.51 -41.83 -0.05
C LYS A 68 10.38 -41.20 1.34
N GLY A 69 10.70 -41.94 2.41
CA GLY A 69 10.64 -41.42 3.77
C GLY A 69 11.64 -40.29 4.05
N ILE A 70 12.79 -40.31 3.37
CA ILE A 70 13.80 -39.24 3.44
C ILE A 70 13.33 -38.01 2.67
N LEU A 71 12.75 -38.22 1.48
CA LEU A 71 12.16 -37.17 0.65
C LEU A 71 11.08 -36.40 1.42
N GLU A 72 10.12 -37.11 2.03
CA GLU A 72 9.06 -36.48 2.83
C GLU A 72 9.63 -35.65 4.00
N ARG A 73 10.68 -36.14 4.66
CA ARG A 73 11.34 -35.40 5.75
C ARG A 73 12.07 -34.15 5.25
N CYS A 74 12.78 -34.25 4.13
CA CYS A 74 13.50 -33.13 3.53
C CYS A 74 12.52 -32.05 3.02
N LEU A 75 11.42 -32.47 2.38
CA LEU A 75 10.37 -31.56 1.95
C LEU A 75 9.70 -30.86 3.12
N LYS A 76 9.47 -31.56 4.23
CA LYS A 76 8.95 -30.96 5.47
C LYS A 76 9.93 -29.92 6.02
N LEU A 77 11.22 -30.24 6.07
CA LEU A 77 12.28 -29.31 6.51
C LEU A 77 12.30 -28.04 5.65
N TYR A 78 12.29 -28.17 4.33
CA TYR A 78 12.20 -27.05 3.40
C TYR A 78 10.95 -26.19 3.65
N THR A 79 9.79 -26.85 3.80
CA THR A 79 8.51 -26.17 4.05
C THR A 79 8.54 -25.39 5.36
N GLU A 80 9.07 -25.96 6.44
CA GLU A 80 9.20 -25.29 7.74
C GLU A 80 10.19 -24.12 7.72
N GLN A 81 11.28 -24.23 6.96
CA GLN A 81 12.23 -23.14 6.77
C GLN A 81 11.61 -21.99 5.97
N MET A 82 10.96 -22.31 4.86
CA MET A 82 10.28 -21.31 4.03
C MET A 82 9.09 -20.66 4.74
N ALA A 83 8.41 -21.37 5.65
CA ALA A 83 7.33 -20.80 6.45
C ALA A 83 7.80 -19.72 7.44
N LYS A 84 9.10 -19.67 7.79
CA LYS A 84 9.67 -18.60 8.63
C LYS A 84 9.88 -17.30 7.87
N VAL A 85 9.82 -17.33 6.54
CA VAL A 85 9.98 -16.15 5.70
C VAL A 85 8.71 -15.30 5.78
N VAL A 86 8.86 -14.02 6.13
CA VAL A 86 7.74 -13.07 6.23
C VAL A 86 7.38 -12.56 4.84
N LEU A 87 6.13 -12.79 4.44
CA LEU A 87 5.54 -12.27 3.20
C LEU A 87 4.67 -11.03 3.52
N PRO A 88 4.50 -10.07 2.58
CA PRO A 88 5.07 -10.03 1.24
C PRO A 88 6.51 -9.49 1.20
N MET A 89 7.31 -9.99 0.25
CA MET A 89 8.68 -9.55 0.02
C MET A 89 9.02 -9.44 -1.47
N GLN A 90 10.15 -8.79 -1.77
CA GLN A 90 10.63 -8.64 -3.15
C GLN A 90 10.97 -9.99 -3.78
N GLY A 91 10.71 -10.14 -5.08
CA GLY A 91 10.93 -11.38 -5.81
C GLY A 91 12.37 -11.89 -5.76
N GLU A 92 13.36 -10.99 -5.85
CA GLU A 92 14.78 -11.33 -5.76
C GLU A 92 15.15 -11.88 -4.38
N SER A 93 14.64 -11.26 -3.32
CA SER A 93 14.89 -11.72 -1.95
C SER A 93 14.22 -13.07 -1.67
N LEU A 94 13.02 -13.29 -2.20
CA LEU A 94 12.32 -14.58 -2.09
C LEU A 94 13.06 -15.68 -2.87
N GLN A 95 13.54 -15.37 -4.07
CA GLN A 95 14.32 -16.30 -4.89
C GLN A 95 15.63 -16.70 -4.19
N LYS A 96 16.33 -15.75 -3.59
CA LYS A 96 17.55 -16.02 -2.82
C LYS A 96 17.28 -16.90 -1.60
N ALA A 97 16.20 -16.64 -0.87
CA ALA A 97 15.80 -17.49 0.26
C ALA A 97 15.45 -18.91 -0.20
N HIS A 98 14.74 -19.06 -1.33
CA HIS A 98 14.46 -20.35 -1.94
C HIS A 98 15.74 -21.11 -2.29
N GLU A 99 16.69 -20.47 -2.97
CA GLU A 99 17.96 -21.10 -3.36
C GLU A 99 18.76 -21.58 -2.14
N GLU A 100 18.86 -20.75 -1.10
CA GLU A 100 19.57 -21.08 0.14
C GLU A 100 18.93 -22.29 0.86
N GLN A 101 17.60 -22.30 1.02
CA GLN A 101 16.91 -23.41 1.69
C GLN A 101 16.88 -24.68 0.82
N ARG A 102 16.78 -24.53 -0.50
CA ARG A 102 16.85 -25.66 -1.46
C ARG A 102 18.21 -26.33 -1.37
N ASP A 103 19.29 -25.56 -1.43
CA ASP A 103 20.66 -26.10 -1.41
C ASP A 103 20.95 -26.79 -0.08
N THR A 104 20.51 -26.19 1.04
CA THR A 104 20.59 -26.82 2.38
C THR A 104 19.80 -28.13 2.44
N THR A 105 18.58 -28.16 1.87
CA THR A 105 17.75 -29.37 1.85
C THR A 105 18.37 -30.45 0.97
N MET A 106 18.98 -30.07 -0.15
CA MET A 106 19.63 -30.98 -1.08
C MET A 106 20.90 -31.60 -0.48
N GLU A 107 21.68 -30.82 0.28
CA GLU A 107 22.84 -31.32 1.03
C GLU A 107 22.41 -32.38 2.07
N VAL A 108 21.36 -32.09 2.86
CA VAL A 108 20.80 -33.05 3.83
C VAL A 108 20.26 -34.32 3.15
N PHE A 109 19.67 -34.18 1.97
CA PHE A 109 19.22 -35.33 1.19
C PHE A 109 20.40 -36.16 0.69
N ASP A 110 21.46 -35.52 0.18
CA ASP A 110 22.66 -36.18 -0.36
C ASP A 110 23.39 -37.05 0.68
N GLU A 111 23.41 -36.60 1.93
CA GLU A 111 24.00 -37.35 3.05
C GLU A 111 23.19 -38.59 3.46
N GLN A 112 21.87 -38.58 3.26
CA GLN A 112 20.96 -39.60 3.81
C GLN A 112 20.45 -40.61 2.79
N HIS A 113 20.40 -40.27 1.49
CA HIS A 113 19.79 -41.13 0.48
C HIS A 113 20.58 -42.42 0.22
N PHE A 114 19.85 -43.43 -0.27
CA PHE A 114 20.42 -44.73 -0.60
C PHE A 114 20.56 -44.90 -2.11
N GLY A 115 21.67 -45.53 -2.52
CA GLY A 115 21.87 -46.10 -3.86
C GLY A 115 22.27 -45.11 -4.96
N ARG A 116 23.57 -44.89 -5.18
CA ARG A 116 24.13 -43.95 -6.19
C ARG A 116 23.50 -43.94 -7.60
N ARG A 117 23.06 -45.09 -8.14
CA ARG A 117 22.44 -45.16 -9.49
C ARG A 117 20.93 -44.99 -9.49
N HIS A 118 20.23 -45.44 -8.44
CA HIS A 118 18.77 -45.34 -8.33
C HIS A 118 18.31 -44.07 -7.60
N ALA A 119 19.20 -43.43 -6.84
CA ALA A 119 18.96 -42.17 -6.13
C ALA A 119 18.66 -41.01 -7.08
N ARG A 120 19.18 -41.01 -8.31
CA ARG A 120 18.95 -39.90 -9.27
C ARG A 120 17.46 -39.62 -9.49
N LYS A 121 16.64 -40.66 -9.62
CA LYS A 121 15.19 -40.51 -9.75
C LYS A 121 14.56 -39.89 -8.49
N SER A 122 15.04 -40.27 -7.29
CA SER A 122 14.57 -39.69 -6.03
C SER A 122 15.03 -38.23 -5.85
N VAL A 123 16.22 -37.88 -6.35
CA VAL A 123 16.74 -36.50 -6.38
C VAL A 123 15.86 -35.63 -7.28
N ASP A 124 15.63 -36.08 -8.52
CA ASP A 124 14.77 -35.37 -9.49
C ASP A 124 13.34 -35.19 -8.92
N GLN A 125 12.82 -36.21 -8.21
CA GLN A 125 11.52 -36.14 -7.56
C GLN A 125 11.48 -35.14 -6.40
N LEU A 126 12.53 -35.06 -5.58
CA LEU A 126 12.61 -34.06 -4.51
C LEU A 126 12.65 -32.64 -5.09
N GLU A 127 13.42 -32.43 -6.15
CA GLU A 127 13.50 -31.13 -6.83
C GLU A 127 12.13 -30.71 -7.41
N GLU A 128 11.41 -31.63 -8.04
CA GLU A 128 10.06 -31.38 -8.55
C GLU A 128 9.08 -30.98 -7.44
N GLU A 129 9.11 -31.68 -6.30
CA GLU A 129 8.22 -31.40 -5.18
C GLU A 129 8.58 -30.08 -4.46
N ILE A 130 9.88 -29.76 -4.31
CA ILE A 130 10.33 -28.45 -3.81
C ILE A 130 9.83 -27.33 -4.72
N GLU A 131 9.93 -27.51 -6.04
CA GLU A 131 9.49 -26.52 -7.02
C GLU A 131 7.97 -26.31 -6.98
N LYS A 132 7.18 -27.38 -6.76
CA LYS A 132 5.72 -27.28 -6.53
C LYS A 132 5.39 -26.44 -5.30
N VAL A 133 6.07 -26.69 -4.18
CA VAL A 133 5.89 -25.91 -2.94
C VAL A 133 6.31 -24.46 -3.16
N TYR A 134 7.43 -24.22 -3.84
CA TYR A 134 7.92 -22.88 -4.14
C TYR A 134 6.94 -22.08 -4.99
N LYS A 135 6.35 -22.68 -6.03
CA LYS A 135 5.31 -22.04 -6.85
C LYS A 135 4.12 -21.59 -6.01
N ASN A 136 3.67 -22.40 -5.05
CA ASN A 136 2.58 -22.03 -4.14
C ASN A 136 2.96 -20.84 -3.25
N ILE A 137 4.19 -20.81 -2.73
CA ILE A 137 4.69 -19.69 -1.91
C ILE A 137 4.81 -18.42 -2.75
N LYS A 138 5.30 -18.51 -3.98
CA LYS A 138 5.39 -17.39 -4.92
C LYS A 138 4.01 -16.80 -5.22
N LEU A 139 3.02 -17.66 -5.46
CA LEU A 139 1.63 -17.23 -5.67
C LEU A 139 1.05 -16.56 -4.41
N ALA A 140 1.32 -17.11 -3.22
CA ALA A 140 0.91 -16.50 -1.96
C ALA A 140 1.57 -15.12 -1.75
N ASN A 141 2.86 -14.98 -2.09
CA ASN A 141 3.58 -13.72 -2.00
C ASN A 141 2.99 -12.66 -2.95
N GLU A 142 2.67 -13.04 -4.19
CA GLU A 142 2.04 -12.16 -5.16
C GLU A 142 0.64 -11.74 -4.70
N TYR A 143 -0.16 -12.68 -4.18
CA TYR A 143 -1.47 -12.38 -3.63
C TYR A 143 -1.40 -11.38 -2.47
N GLN A 144 -0.53 -11.63 -1.48
CA GLN A 144 -0.37 -10.74 -0.32
C GLN A 144 0.18 -9.36 -0.72
N SER A 145 1.11 -9.31 -1.69
CA SER A 145 1.63 -8.06 -2.24
C SER A 145 0.52 -7.27 -2.95
N SER A 146 -0.31 -7.92 -3.76
CA SER A 146 -1.45 -7.28 -4.41
C SER A 146 -2.45 -6.75 -3.40
N MET A 147 -2.86 -7.55 -2.42
CA MET A 147 -3.81 -7.13 -1.38
C MET A 147 -3.32 -5.90 -0.61
N LEU A 148 -2.03 -5.89 -0.24
CA LEU A 148 -1.44 -4.77 0.49
C LEU A 148 -1.40 -3.50 -0.37
N CYS A 149 -0.91 -3.59 -1.61
CA CYS A 149 -0.78 -2.42 -2.48
C CYS A 149 -2.14 -1.91 -2.98
N GLU A 150 -3.13 -2.79 -3.16
CA GLU A 150 -4.50 -2.44 -3.46
C GLU A 150 -5.15 -1.67 -2.31
N ALA A 151 -5.01 -2.15 -1.07
CA ALA A 151 -5.55 -1.46 0.11
C ALA A 151 -4.96 -0.05 0.27
N LEU A 152 -3.66 0.12 -0.01
CA LEU A 152 -3.01 1.43 -0.02
C LEU A 152 -3.52 2.31 -1.17
N TYR A 153 -3.70 1.73 -2.36
CA TYR A 153 -4.23 2.42 -3.52
C TYR A 153 -5.65 2.96 -3.25
N THR A 154 -6.56 2.11 -2.77
CA THR A 154 -7.93 2.50 -2.45
C THR A 154 -7.97 3.57 -1.36
N ARG A 155 -7.16 3.43 -0.29
CA ARG A 155 -7.06 4.47 0.74
C ARG A 155 -6.60 5.82 0.18
N CYS A 156 -5.66 5.80 -0.76
CA CYS A 156 -5.23 7.02 -1.43
C CYS A 156 -6.35 7.59 -2.29
N GLU A 157 -7.04 6.77 -3.07
CA GLU A 157 -8.19 7.16 -3.90
C GLU A 157 -9.29 7.81 -3.06
N ASP A 158 -9.74 7.16 -1.98
CA ASP A 158 -10.76 7.69 -1.06
C ASP A 158 -10.37 9.06 -0.50
N LYS A 159 -9.10 9.23 -0.13
CA LYS A 159 -8.58 10.50 0.38
C LYS A 159 -8.55 11.59 -0.69
N MET A 160 -8.25 11.24 -1.94
CA MET A 160 -8.29 12.19 -3.04
C MET A 160 -9.73 12.62 -3.32
N ASP A 161 -10.69 11.70 -3.28
CA ASP A 161 -12.11 11.98 -3.46
C ASP A 161 -12.67 12.87 -2.34
N GLU A 162 -12.27 12.62 -1.08
CA GLU A 162 -12.61 13.48 0.05
C GLU A 162 -12.09 14.92 -0.16
N LEU A 163 -10.85 15.07 -0.61
CA LEU A 163 -10.23 16.38 -0.89
C LEU A 163 -10.90 17.11 -2.07
N GLN A 164 -11.46 16.38 -3.05
CA GLN A 164 -12.26 16.95 -4.14
C GLN A 164 -13.66 17.38 -3.69
N ALA A 165 -14.24 16.68 -2.70
CA ALA A 165 -15.57 16.96 -2.17
C ALA A 165 -15.63 18.17 -1.20
N LEU A 166 -14.48 18.73 -0.80
CA LEU A 166 -14.43 19.90 0.08
C LEU A 166 -15.19 21.10 -0.52
N ARG A 167 -15.94 21.81 0.33
CA ARG A 167 -16.75 22.98 -0.07
C ARG A 167 -15.88 24.14 -0.51
N LEU A 168 -14.80 24.40 0.24
CA LEU A 168 -13.74 25.32 -0.15
C LEU A 168 -12.55 24.54 -0.69
N PRO A 169 -12.41 24.45 -2.02
CA PRO A 169 -11.30 23.73 -2.63
C PRO A 169 -9.98 24.47 -2.36
N SER A 170 -8.94 23.74 -1.96
CA SER A 170 -7.62 24.31 -1.68
C SER A 170 -6.51 23.49 -2.32
N MET A 171 -5.70 24.12 -3.18
CA MET A 171 -4.61 23.46 -3.88
C MET A 171 -3.52 22.95 -2.92
N ALA A 172 -3.26 23.68 -1.83
CA ALA A 172 -2.28 23.28 -0.82
C ALA A 172 -2.66 21.98 -0.09
N LYS A 173 -3.92 21.82 0.37
CA LYS A 173 -4.37 20.56 1.00
C LYS A 173 -4.37 19.40 0.01
N PHE A 174 -4.73 19.65 -1.24
CA PHE A 174 -4.66 18.65 -2.31
C PHE A 174 -3.21 18.20 -2.56
N ASN A 175 -2.27 19.13 -2.72
CA ASN A 175 -0.86 18.81 -2.98
C ASN A 175 -0.17 18.12 -1.79
N THR A 176 -0.51 18.51 -0.55
CA THR A 176 0.00 17.83 0.65
C THR A 176 -0.56 16.42 0.79
N GLY A 177 -1.86 16.23 0.54
CA GLY A 177 -2.49 14.92 0.46
C GLY A 177 -1.86 14.03 -0.61
N PHE A 178 -1.64 14.57 -1.80
CA PHE A 178 -0.96 13.91 -2.92
C PHE A 178 0.44 13.44 -2.54
N LEU A 179 1.26 14.33 -1.95
CA LEU A 179 2.63 14.01 -1.54
C LEU A 179 2.64 12.91 -0.47
N GLN A 180 1.72 13.00 0.49
CA GLN A 180 1.57 12.01 1.55
C GLN A 180 1.20 10.63 0.98
N CYS A 181 0.24 10.57 0.04
CA CYS A 181 -0.16 9.33 -0.63
C CYS A 181 1.01 8.70 -1.41
N ASN A 182 1.77 9.51 -2.15
CA ASN A 182 2.93 9.02 -2.89
C ASN A 182 4.00 8.43 -1.95
N GLN A 183 4.32 9.16 -0.87
CA GLN A 183 5.29 8.70 0.12
C GLN A 183 4.84 7.46 0.90
N SER A 184 3.56 7.38 1.29
CA SER A 184 3.03 6.19 1.96
C SER A 184 3.06 4.98 1.03
N PHE A 185 2.69 5.15 -0.23
CA PHE A 185 2.70 4.07 -1.21
C PHE A 185 4.13 3.55 -1.44
N GLU A 186 5.11 4.42 -1.65
CA GLU A 186 6.50 4.01 -1.88
C GLU A 186 7.11 3.23 -0.70
N ARG A 187 6.77 3.63 0.53
CA ARG A 187 7.30 3.04 1.77
C ARG A 187 6.61 1.73 2.16
N GLU A 188 5.29 1.67 2.04
CA GLU A 188 4.50 0.55 2.56
C GLU A 188 4.25 -0.54 1.51
N CYS A 189 4.11 -0.19 0.22
CA CYS A 189 3.91 -1.19 -0.84
C CYS A 189 5.22 -1.93 -1.16
N VAL A 190 5.20 -3.25 -0.91
CA VAL A 190 6.34 -4.16 -1.10
C VAL A 190 5.89 -5.41 -1.87
N GLY A 191 6.78 -5.92 -2.72
CA GLY A 191 6.63 -7.20 -3.42
C GLY A 191 6.49 -7.06 -4.94
N PRO A 192 6.21 -8.18 -5.64
CA PRO A 192 6.22 -8.23 -7.10
C PRO A 192 5.12 -7.37 -7.74
N SER A 193 4.01 -7.14 -7.06
CA SER A 193 2.88 -6.37 -7.58
C SER A 193 3.11 -4.85 -7.56
N LYS A 194 4.19 -4.37 -6.91
CA LYS A 194 4.48 -2.94 -6.73
C LYS A 194 4.53 -2.17 -8.05
N SER A 195 5.26 -2.67 -9.04
CA SER A 195 5.47 -1.98 -10.33
C SER A 195 4.16 -1.75 -11.10
N ASN A 196 3.25 -2.72 -11.05
CA ASN A 196 1.93 -2.61 -11.68
C ASN A 196 1.05 -1.56 -10.97
N TYR A 197 1.01 -1.61 -9.64
CA TYR A 197 0.24 -0.64 -8.85
C TYR A 197 0.83 0.77 -8.89
N GLU A 198 2.15 0.91 -9.02
CA GLU A 198 2.82 2.20 -9.17
C GLU A 198 2.37 2.92 -10.45
N GLN A 199 2.32 2.20 -11.58
CA GLN A 199 1.81 2.76 -12.83
C GLN A 199 0.32 3.16 -12.73
N ARG A 200 -0.50 2.33 -12.09
CA ARG A 200 -1.92 2.65 -11.83
C ARG A 200 -2.07 3.88 -10.93
N MET A 201 -1.26 3.96 -9.87
CA MET A 201 -1.24 5.06 -8.92
C MET A 201 -0.89 6.38 -9.61
N ILE A 202 0.21 6.43 -10.37
CA ILE A 202 0.62 7.64 -11.10
C ILE A 202 -0.49 8.11 -12.06
N LYS A 203 -1.15 7.18 -12.75
CA LYS A 203 -2.27 7.49 -13.65
C LYS A 203 -3.49 8.04 -12.90
N MET A 204 -3.89 7.40 -11.79
CA MET A 204 -5.01 7.86 -10.97
C MET A 204 -4.73 9.24 -10.37
N LEU A 205 -3.56 9.43 -9.77
CA LEU A 205 -3.12 10.69 -9.18
C LEU A 205 -3.05 11.81 -10.23
N GLY A 206 -2.55 11.52 -11.43
CA GLY A 206 -2.52 12.47 -12.54
C GLY A 206 -3.93 12.88 -13.00
N LYS A 207 -4.85 11.91 -13.11
CA LYS A 207 -6.26 12.17 -13.45
C LYS A 207 -6.98 12.97 -12.36
N SER A 208 -6.80 12.59 -11.09
CA SER A 208 -7.38 13.28 -9.95
C SER A 208 -6.91 14.74 -9.88
N LYS A 209 -5.62 14.99 -10.13
CA LYS A 209 -5.05 16.34 -10.17
C LYS A 209 -5.64 17.20 -11.28
N SER A 210 -5.75 16.69 -12.50
CA SER A 210 -6.31 17.46 -13.62
C SER A 210 -7.79 17.77 -13.43
N LEU A 211 -8.56 16.80 -12.91
CA LEU A 211 -9.97 17.00 -12.54
C LEU A 211 -10.11 18.05 -11.44
N PHE A 212 -9.31 17.94 -10.37
CA PHE A 212 -9.33 18.90 -9.28
C PHE A 212 -9.03 20.32 -9.75
N ILE A 213 -7.98 20.52 -10.56
CA ILE A 213 -7.63 21.85 -11.10
C ILE A 213 -8.78 22.43 -11.94
N LYS A 214 -9.41 21.59 -12.77
CA LYS A 214 -10.53 22.02 -13.61
C LYS A 214 -11.74 22.44 -12.78
N GLU A 215 -12.16 21.62 -11.82
CA GLU A 215 -13.28 21.94 -10.93
C GLU A 215 -12.99 23.13 -10.01
N TYR A 216 -11.78 23.16 -9.44
CA TYR A 216 -11.31 24.26 -8.60
C TYR A 216 -11.46 25.59 -9.30
N ASN A 217 -10.91 25.69 -10.51
CA ASN A 217 -10.93 26.93 -11.25
C ASN A 217 -12.34 27.32 -11.69
N GLN A 218 -13.18 26.36 -12.09
CA GLN A 218 -14.57 26.63 -12.44
C GLN A 218 -15.37 27.17 -11.23
N ARG A 219 -15.21 26.54 -10.06
CA ARG A 219 -15.85 26.99 -8.81
C ARG A 219 -15.34 28.37 -8.41
N LEU A 220 -14.04 28.60 -8.47
CA LEU A 220 -13.43 29.89 -8.15
C LEU A 220 -13.96 30.99 -9.07
N PHE A 221 -13.98 30.74 -10.38
CA PHE A 221 -14.49 31.69 -11.35
C PHE A 221 -15.96 32.06 -11.05
N ASN A 222 -16.81 31.06 -10.81
CA ASN A 222 -18.21 31.27 -10.43
C ASN A 222 -18.33 32.10 -9.14
N TRP A 223 -17.52 31.81 -8.12
CA TRP A 223 -17.46 32.58 -6.88
C TRP A 223 -17.02 34.02 -7.09
N LEU A 224 -16.03 34.27 -7.95
CA LEU A 224 -15.56 35.63 -8.28
C LEU A 224 -16.62 36.46 -8.99
N VAL A 225 -17.35 35.86 -9.94
CA VAL A 225 -18.47 36.53 -10.63
C VAL A 225 -19.56 36.92 -9.62
N VAL A 226 -20.00 35.99 -8.79
CA VAL A 226 -21.00 36.28 -7.73
C VAL A 226 -20.48 37.34 -6.75
N PHE A 227 -19.23 37.23 -6.32
CA PHE A 227 -18.60 38.19 -5.42
C PHE A 227 -18.56 39.60 -6.02
N SER A 228 -18.22 39.74 -7.30
CA SER A 228 -18.20 41.04 -7.98
C SER A 228 -19.58 41.71 -8.01
N LEU A 229 -20.67 40.95 -8.26
CA LEU A 229 -22.03 41.46 -8.22
C LEU A 229 -22.46 41.88 -6.80
N VAL A 230 -22.11 41.09 -5.78
CA VAL A 230 -22.37 41.44 -4.38
C VAL A 230 -21.62 42.72 -4.00
N MET A 231 -20.37 42.88 -4.44
CA MET A 231 -19.58 44.08 -4.19
C MET A 231 -20.16 45.33 -4.86
N VAL A 232 -20.77 45.23 -6.04
CA VAL A 232 -21.51 46.35 -6.65
C VAL A 232 -22.66 46.81 -5.74
N VAL A 233 -23.45 45.86 -5.22
CA VAL A 233 -24.56 46.16 -4.31
C VAL A 233 -24.04 46.77 -3.00
N LEU A 234 -23.02 46.19 -2.38
CA LEU A 234 -22.44 46.71 -1.14
C LEU A 234 -21.80 48.09 -1.33
N GLY A 235 -21.07 48.31 -2.42
CA GLY A 235 -20.47 49.59 -2.76
C GLY A 235 -21.52 50.70 -2.89
N ARG A 236 -22.64 50.40 -3.56
CA ARG A 236 -23.73 51.35 -3.78
C ARG A 236 -24.57 51.62 -2.54
N PHE A 237 -24.95 50.59 -1.79
CA PHE A 237 -25.96 50.70 -0.73
C PHE A 237 -25.39 50.83 0.69
N VAL A 238 -24.19 50.29 0.93
CA VAL A 238 -23.59 50.24 2.28
C VAL A 238 -22.48 51.27 2.43
N ILE A 239 -21.45 51.19 1.56
CA ILE A 239 -20.24 52.02 1.67
C ILE A 239 -20.46 53.39 1.02
N LYS A 240 -21.36 53.50 0.04
CA LYS A 240 -21.62 54.72 -0.77
C LYS A 240 -20.35 55.30 -1.39
N PHE A 241 -19.42 54.44 -1.80
CA PHE A 241 -18.14 54.84 -2.36
C PHE A 241 -18.04 54.44 -3.82
N PHE A 242 -18.09 55.45 -4.69
CA PHE A 242 -18.21 55.29 -6.14
C PHE A 242 -17.01 54.58 -6.78
N LEU A 243 -15.79 54.72 -6.24
CA LEU A 243 -14.62 54.02 -6.79
C LEU A 243 -14.69 52.50 -6.58
N VAL A 244 -15.28 52.04 -5.48
CA VAL A 244 -15.50 50.60 -5.24
C VAL A 244 -16.56 50.05 -6.19
N GLU A 245 -17.60 50.84 -6.49
CA GLU A 245 -18.61 50.48 -7.49
C GLU A 245 -17.99 50.37 -8.90
N ILE A 246 -17.22 51.38 -9.34
CA ILE A 246 -16.51 51.31 -10.64
C ILE A 246 -15.58 50.11 -10.68
N GLY A 247 -14.77 49.89 -9.65
CA GLY A 247 -13.84 48.77 -9.60
C GLY A 247 -14.54 47.40 -9.70
N ALA A 248 -15.68 47.24 -9.03
CA ALA A 248 -16.47 46.02 -9.08
C ALA A 248 -17.12 45.80 -10.46
N TRP A 249 -17.59 46.86 -11.12
CA TRP A 249 -18.10 46.77 -12.50
C TRP A 249 -17.02 46.42 -13.51
N ILE A 250 -15.83 47.03 -13.40
CA ILE A 250 -14.68 46.70 -14.26
C ILE A 250 -14.31 45.22 -14.08
N LEU A 251 -14.25 44.73 -12.84
CA LEU A 251 -13.96 43.33 -12.55
C LEU A 251 -15.02 42.39 -13.14
N PHE A 252 -16.30 42.71 -12.97
CA PHE A 252 -17.40 41.90 -13.53
C PHE A 252 -17.35 41.83 -15.06
N ILE A 253 -17.20 42.99 -15.72
CA ILE A 253 -17.11 43.06 -17.19
C ILE A 253 -15.88 42.31 -17.68
N PHE A 254 -14.74 42.45 -17.00
CA PHE A 254 -13.53 41.69 -17.31
C PHE A 254 -13.77 40.18 -17.24
N LEU A 255 -14.37 39.68 -16.14
CA LEU A 255 -14.64 38.25 -15.97
C LEU A 255 -15.60 37.69 -17.03
N GLU A 256 -16.69 38.38 -17.34
CA GLU A 256 -17.67 37.96 -18.37
C GLU A 256 -17.12 38.08 -19.81
N THR A 257 -16.38 39.15 -20.10
CA THR A 257 -15.84 39.37 -21.46
C THR A 257 -14.71 38.39 -21.75
N TYR A 258 -13.87 38.10 -20.75
CA TYR A 258 -12.74 37.18 -20.91
C TYR A 258 -13.23 35.76 -21.24
N THR A 259 -14.25 35.25 -20.55
CA THR A 259 -14.77 33.89 -20.80
C THR A 259 -15.47 33.74 -22.15
N ARG A 260 -16.14 34.79 -22.63
CA ARG A 260 -16.77 34.80 -23.96
C ARG A 260 -15.77 34.92 -25.10
N MET A 261 -14.66 35.61 -24.89
CA MET A 261 -13.65 35.85 -25.93
C MET A 261 -12.72 34.65 -26.17
N PHE A 262 -12.40 33.87 -25.14
CA PHE A 262 -11.42 32.78 -25.25
C PHE A 262 -12.01 31.36 -25.34
N TRP A 263 -13.34 31.21 -25.41
CA TRP A 263 -14.06 29.93 -25.63
C TRP A 263 -13.66 28.76 -24.72
N SER A 264 -12.89 29.01 -23.65
CA SER A 264 -12.62 28.11 -22.53
C SER A 264 -11.94 28.91 -21.42
N ALA A 265 -12.24 28.59 -20.16
CA ALA A 265 -11.51 29.13 -19.02
C ALA A 265 -10.07 28.54 -18.91
N GLU A 266 -9.75 27.53 -19.72
CA GLU A 266 -8.46 26.83 -19.70
C GLU A 266 -7.28 27.70 -20.17
N SER A 267 -7.49 28.64 -21.09
CA SER A 267 -6.45 29.57 -21.56
C SER A 267 -6.06 30.63 -20.51
N LEU A 268 -6.97 30.97 -19.58
CA LEU A 268 -6.73 31.89 -18.48
C LEU A 268 -5.80 31.26 -17.43
N TYR A 269 -5.80 29.92 -17.33
CA TYR A 269 -5.05 29.18 -16.31
C TYR A 269 -3.55 29.09 -16.58
N TYR A 270 -3.12 29.23 -17.83
CA TYR A 270 -1.69 29.26 -18.19
C TYR A 270 -1.09 30.67 -18.10
N ASN A 271 -1.88 31.68 -17.74
CA ASN A 271 -1.41 33.05 -17.63
C ASN A 271 -0.73 33.29 -16.27
N PRO A 272 0.53 33.78 -16.24
CA PRO A 272 1.26 34.03 -15.00
C PRO A 272 0.55 35.04 -14.06
N VAL A 273 -0.27 35.95 -14.59
CA VAL A 273 -1.04 36.90 -13.78
C VAL A 273 -2.14 36.20 -12.98
N TRP A 274 -2.76 35.16 -13.56
CA TRP A 274 -3.77 34.37 -12.87
C TRP A 274 -3.17 33.53 -11.74
N HIS A 275 -1.98 32.96 -11.94
CA HIS A 275 -1.26 32.26 -10.88
C HIS A 275 -0.92 33.15 -9.69
N ASN A 276 -0.55 34.41 -9.91
CA ASN A 276 -0.31 35.38 -8.82
C ASN A 276 -1.60 35.75 -8.08
N PHE A 277 -2.72 35.90 -8.81
CA PHE A 277 -4.02 36.11 -8.20
C PHE A 277 -4.47 34.90 -7.36
N LEU A 278 -4.32 33.69 -7.91
CA LEU A 278 -4.58 32.45 -7.21
C LEU A 278 -3.72 32.30 -5.94
N ALA A 279 -2.43 32.61 -5.99
CA ALA A 279 -1.56 32.56 -4.82
C ALA A 279 -1.97 33.57 -3.73
N THR A 280 -2.44 34.75 -4.14
CA THR A 280 -2.95 35.78 -3.21
C THR A 280 -4.29 35.37 -2.60
N TRP A 281 -5.17 34.77 -3.39
CA TRP A 281 -6.42 34.18 -2.93
C TRP A 281 -6.18 33.01 -1.97
N GLU A 282 -5.24 32.11 -2.31
CA GLU A 282 -4.89 30.98 -1.48
C GLU A 282 -4.29 31.42 -0.15
N THR A 283 -3.45 32.45 -0.10
CA THR A 283 -2.94 32.99 1.18
C THR A 283 -4.03 33.67 2.02
N LEU A 284 -5.07 34.24 1.39
CA LEU A 284 -6.22 34.82 2.09
C LEU A 284 -7.21 33.78 2.62
N VAL A 285 -7.50 32.74 1.83
CA VAL A 285 -8.44 31.65 2.19
C VAL A 285 -7.78 30.60 3.08
N TYR A 286 -6.48 30.36 2.91
CA TYR A 286 -5.66 29.46 3.70
C TYR A 286 -4.84 30.26 4.72
N ASN A 287 -5.51 30.77 5.76
CA ASN A 287 -4.81 31.26 6.94
C ASN A 287 -4.79 30.14 8.00
N PRO A 288 -3.62 29.70 8.51
CA PRO A 288 -3.51 28.60 9.47
C PRO A 288 -4.30 28.81 10.78
N ILE A 289 -4.82 30.01 11.03
CA ILE A 289 -5.61 30.37 12.21
C ILE A 289 -7.13 30.32 11.93
N LEU A 290 -7.56 30.38 10.67
CA LEU A 290 -8.97 30.46 10.25
C LEU A 290 -9.21 29.56 9.04
N ASP A 291 -9.50 28.28 9.27
CA ASP A 291 -10.06 27.40 8.24
C ASP A 291 -11.44 27.95 7.83
N LEU A 292 -11.49 28.76 6.77
CA LEU A 292 -12.74 29.35 6.27
C LEU A 292 -13.77 28.28 5.88
N ASP A 293 -13.35 27.06 5.56
CA ASP A 293 -14.28 25.95 5.29
C ASP A 293 -15.17 25.61 6.50
N ARG A 294 -14.63 25.78 7.70
CA ARG A 294 -15.34 25.54 8.96
C ARG A 294 -15.90 26.83 9.57
N TRP A 295 -15.26 27.97 9.32
CA TRP A 295 -15.55 29.24 9.98
C TRP A 295 -16.23 30.31 9.11
N ALA A 296 -16.38 30.12 7.80
CA ALA A 296 -17.02 31.12 6.92
C ALA A 296 -18.47 31.39 7.33
N ILE A 297 -19.24 30.35 7.65
CA ILE A 297 -20.64 30.48 8.08
C ILE A 297 -20.75 31.27 9.39
N PRO A 298 -20.05 30.91 10.49
CA PRO A 298 -20.13 31.68 11.74
C PRO A 298 -19.62 33.11 11.60
N ILE A 299 -18.58 33.37 10.80
CA ILE A 299 -18.09 34.74 10.54
C ILE A 299 -19.15 35.57 9.81
N CYS A 300 -19.79 35.01 8.78
CA CYS A 300 -20.89 35.69 8.06
C CYS A 300 -22.07 36.00 8.98
N VAL A 301 -22.44 35.08 9.88
CA VAL A 301 -23.51 35.29 10.85
C VAL A 301 -23.14 36.39 11.86
N ILE A 302 -21.91 36.39 12.39
CA ILE A 302 -21.43 37.43 13.32
C ILE A 302 -21.41 38.80 12.63
N ALA A 303 -20.95 38.87 11.38
CA ALA A 303 -20.95 40.11 10.60
C ALA A 303 -22.38 40.63 10.36
N ALA A 304 -23.34 39.74 10.03
CA ALA A 304 -24.74 40.12 9.87
C ALA A 304 -25.36 40.64 11.18
N ILE A 305 -25.05 40.01 12.31
CA ILE A 305 -25.48 40.48 13.65
C ILE A 305 -24.87 41.86 13.94
N PHE A 306 -23.59 42.08 13.64
CA PHE A 306 -22.93 43.37 13.84
C PHE A 306 -23.55 44.48 12.98
N VAL A 307 -23.85 44.20 11.71
CA VAL A 307 -24.50 45.16 10.81
C VAL A 307 -25.92 45.46 11.30
N PHE A 308 -26.66 44.45 11.74
CA PHE A 308 -28.00 44.65 12.30
C PHE A 308 -27.95 45.46 13.60
N TYR A 309 -27.02 45.14 14.50
CA TYR A 309 -26.80 45.87 15.75
C TYR A 309 -26.46 47.34 15.49
N TRP A 310 -25.52 47.61 14.58
CA TRP A 310 -25.13 48.98 14.22
C TRP A 310 -26.30 49.74 13.56
N ARG A 311 -27.11 49.08 12.73
CA ARG A 311 -28.27 49.70 12.08
C ARG A 311 -29.43 49.95 13.05
N CYS A 312 -29.61 49.12 14.07
CA CYS A 312 -30.60 49.32 15.14
C CYS A 312 -30.17 50.42 16.12
N TYR A 313 -28.91 50.43 16.56
CA TYR A 313 -28.40 51.44 17.51
C TYR A 313 -28.10 52.79 16.86
N GLY A 314 -27.62 52.81 15.61
CA GLY A 314 -27.40 54.05 14.86
C GLY A 314 -28.70 54.81 14.54
N ARG A 315 -29.84 54.11 14.47
CA ARG A 315 -31.16 54.73 14.31
C ARG A 315 -31.70 55.37 15.60
N MET A 316 -31.25 54.94 16.78
CA MET A 316 -31.66 55.56 18.05
C MET A 316 -30.98 56.91 18.31
N GLN A 317 -29.82 57.21 17.71
CA GLN A 317 -29.14 58.51 17.89
C GLN A 317 -29.66 59.62 16.97
N HIS A 318 -30.51 59.32 15.97
CA HIS A 318 -31.07 60.32 15.04
C HIS A 318 -32.60 60.18 14.89
N GLY A 319 -33.34 60.43 15.97
CA GLY A 319 -34.79 60.65 16.03
C GLY A 319 -35.13 61.87 16.90
N PRO A 320 -36.24 62.58 16.66
CA PRO A 320 -36.29 64.03 16.54
C PRO A 320 -36.07 64.79 17.86
N ARG A 321 -35.45 65.96 17.73
CA ARG A 321 -35.29 66.99 18.76
C ARG A 321 -36.66 67.35 19.32
N TRP A 322 -37.02 66.84 20.50
CA TRP A 322 -38.18 67.32 21.26
C TRP A 322 -37.89 68.76 21.69
N SER A 323 -38.46 69.70 20.95
CA SER A 323 -38.56 71.10 21.36
C SER A 323 -39.46 71.18 22.60
N LEU A 324 -38.87 71.39 23.77
CA LEU A 324 -39.58 71.79 24.98
C LEU A 324 -40.26 73.14 24.74
N PRO A 325 -41.52 73.35 25.15
CA PRO A 325 -42.15 74.66 25.04
C PRO A 325 -41.56 75.60 26.09
N VAL A 326 -40.98 76.70 25.62
CA VAL A 326 -40.54 77.82 26.47
C VAL A 326 -41.78 78.56 26.97
N TYR A 327 -41.96 78.57 28.29
CA TYR A 327 -42.95 79.37 28.99
C TYR A 327 -42.47 80.83 29.01
N SER A 328 -42.95 81.68 28.09
CA SER A 328 -42.71 83.12 28.15
C SER A 328 -43.79 83.80 28.97
N ASN A 329 -43.39 84.25 30.16
CA ASN A 329 -44.24 84.98 31.10
C ASN A 329 -44.46 86.41 30.59
N ARG A 330 -45.71 86.78 30.33
CA ARG A 330 -46.12 88.09 29.81
C ARG A 330 -46.26 89.07 30.99
N LYS A 331 -45.18 89.76 31.35
CA LYS A 331 -45.20 90.96 32.20
C LYS A 331 -44.13 91.95 31.74
N ASP A 332 -44.52 92.83 30.82
CA ASP A 332 -44.30 94.27 30.98
C ASP A 332 -44.96 95.01 29.82
N GLN A 333 -46.19 95.44 30.07
CA GLN A 333 -46.88 96.42 29.25
C GLN A 333 -47.47 97.45 30.21
N ARG A 334 -46.64 98.44 30.57
CA ARG A 334 -47.02 99.80 30.99
C ARG A 334 -45.79 100.55 31.51
N ARG A 335 -45.26 101.50 30.73
CA ARG A 335 -45.19 102.93 31.09
C ARG A 335 -44.35 103.73 30.08
N SER A 336 -44.91 104.91 29.75
CA SER A 336 -44.25 106.18 29.32
C SER A 336 -43.34 106.12 28.08
N GLU A 337 -43.51 106.92 27.03
CA GLU A 337 -44.27 108.15 26.77
C GLU A 337 -44.42 108.29 25.24
#